data_AF-A0A8H7Z8R2-F1
#
_entry.id   AF-A0A8H7Z8R2-F1
#
_cell.length_a   1.000
_cell.length_b   1.000
_cell.length_c   1.000
_cell.angle_alpha   90.00
_cell.angle_beta   90.00
_cell.angle_gamma   90.00
#
_symmetry.space_group_name_H-M   'P 1'
#
loop_
_entity.id
_entity.type
_entity.pdbx_description
1 polymer ?
#
loop_
_entity_poly.entity_id
_entity_poly.type
_entity_poly.pdbx_seq_one_letter_code
_entity_poly.pdbx_strand_id
1 'polypeptide(L)'
;MGGGHPDPKRGIYIGTFGDFGCPTPQKISTYALSPNRQRPFAGALYNAIFNTWRRSRNQALYVVPPFVAAYALMSWAQERNEYLNSKAGRLAEGGSEE
;
A
#
# COMPACT_ATOMS: atom_id res chain seq x y z
N MET A 1 22.39 22.80 -21.37
CA MET A 1 22.60 21.46 -20.79
C MET A 1 22.77 21.60 -19.28
N GLY A 2 21.67 21.80 -18.55
CA GLY A 2 21.64 21.67 -17.08
C GLY A 2 21.52 20.20 -16.71
N GLY A 3 21.85 19.70 -15.53
CA GLY A 3 22.29 20.29 -14.27
C GLY A 3 22.61 19.09 -13.38
N GLY A 4 23.80 19.05 -12.78
CA GLY A 4 24.23 17.95 -11.91
C GLY A 4 24.01 18.21 -10.42
N HIS A 5 23.62 19.44 -10.06
CA HIS A 5 23.54 19.91 -8.68
C HIS A 5 22.07 20.17 -8.27
N PRO A 6 21.67 19.80 -7.06
CA PRO A 6 20.33 20.09 -6.54
C PRO A 6 20.16 21.60 -6.35
N ASP A 7 19.23 22.19 -7.10
CA ASP A 7 18.80 23.58 -6.96
C ASP A 7 17.29 23.62 -6.65
N PRO A 8 16.91 23.66 -5.36
CA PRO A 8 15.52 23.75 -4.94
C PRO A 8 14.77 24.95 -5.51
N LYS A 9 15.48 26.06 -5.79
CA LYS A 9 14.86 27.28 -6.36
C LYS A 9 14.45 27.10 -7.82
N ARG A 10 15.07 26.15 -8.51
CA ARG A 10 14.74 25.75 -9.89
C ARG A 10 13.94 24.45 -9.95
N GLY A 11 13.50 23.92 -8.81
CA GLY A 11 12.72 22.68 -8.71
C GLY A 11 13.55 21.39 -8.85
N ILE A 12 14.89 21.47 -8.74
CA ILE A 12 15.79 20.32 -8.83
C ILE A 12 16.18 19.92 -7.40
N TYR A 13 15.63 18.81 -6.90
CA TYR A 13 15.84 18.37 -5.51
C TYR A 13 16.85 17.22 -5.36
N ILE A 14 17.38 16.71 -6.47
CA ILE A 14 18.38 15.64 -6.48
C ILE A 14 19.42 15.94 -7.55
N GLY A 15 20.70 15.77 -7.21
CA GLY A 15 21.80 15.88 -8.17
C GLY A 15 22.33 14.51 -8.61
N THR A 16 23.56 14.50 -9.11
CA THR A 16 24.22 13.32 -9.68
C THR A 16 25.12 12.58 -8.67
N PHE A 17 25.75 11.49 -9.10
CA PHE A 17 26.78 10.80 -8.33
C PHE A 17 27.87 11.78 -7.86
N GLY A 18 28.09 11.84 -6.55
CA GLY A 18 29.03 12.77 -5.91
C GLY A 18 28.40 14.08 -5.45
N ASP A 19 27.18 14.41 -5.88
CA ASP A 19 26.48 15.65 -5.56
C ASP A 19 24.96 15.42 -5.39
N PHE A 20 24.60 14.46 -4.55
CA PHE A 20 23.19 14.11 -4.32
C PHE A 20 22.42 15.15 -3.49
N GLY A 21 23.09 16.19 -2.97
CA GLY A 21 22.47 17.16 -2.06
C GLY A 21 22.28 16.66 -0.63
N CYS A 22 23.05 15.65 -0.21
CA CYS A 22 22.99 15.18 1.17
C CYS A 22 23.59 16.21 2.14
N PRO A 23 23.08 16.31 3.38
CA PRO A 23 23.69 17.17 4.39
C PRO A 23 25.11 16.68 4.72
N THR A 24 26.11 17.53 4.52
CA THR A 24 27.52 17.24 4.88
C THR A 24 27.82 17.73 6.30
N PRO A 25 28.69 17.03 7.06
CA PRO A 25 29.44 15.82 6.72
C PRO A 25 28.75 14.50 7.13
N GLN A 26 28.76 13.49 6.24
CA GLN A 26 28.35 12.12 6.57
C GLN A 26 29.49 11.38 7.29
N LYS A 27 29.28 11.01 8.55
CA LYS A 27 30.24 10.25 9.38
C LYS A 27 29.80 8.81 9.61
N ILE A 28 29.38 8.13 8.55
CA ILE A 28 28.84 6.76 8.63
C ILE A 28 29.78 5.83 7.85
N SER A 29 30.36 4.85 8.52
CA SER A 29 31.14 3.78 7.87
C SER A 29 30.23 2.58 7.61
N THR A 30 30.13 2.17 6.35
CA THR A 30 29.32 1.02 5.93
C THR A 30 30.23 -0.12 5.47
N TYR A 31 29.87 -1.35 5.85
CA TYR A 31 30.61 -2.56 5.49
C TYR A 31 29.68 -3.52 4.75
N ALA A 32 30.18 -4.16 3.71
CA ALA A 32 29.44 -5.15 2.94
C ALA A 32 30.34 -6.34 2.57
N LEU A 33 29.76 -7.54 2.50
CA LEU A 33 30.42 -8.74 1.99
C LEU A 33 30.04 -8.97 0.52
N SER A 34 30.99 -9.43 -0.30
CA SER A 34 30.71 -9.81 -1.70
C SER A 34 29.57 -10.84 -1.78
N PRO A 35 28.59 -10.67 -2.69
CA PRO A 35 27.47 -11.61 -2.84
C PRO A 35 27.89 -13.06 -3.10
N ASN A 36 29.00 -13.27 -3.83
CA ASN A 36 29.53 -14.60 -4.12
C ASN A 36 30.05 -15.34 -2.88
N ARG A 37 30.23 -14.62 -1.76
CA ARG A 37 30.63 -15.19 -0.46
C ARG A 37 29.48 -15.30 0.53
N GLN A 38 28.27 -14.92 0.13
CA GLN A 38 27.05 -15.03 0.94
C GLN A 38 26.21 -16.23 0.47
N ARG A 39 25.41 -16.78 1.37
CA ARG A 39 24.38 -17.78 1.04
C ARG A 39 23.07 -17.03 0.74
N PRO A 40 22.57 -17.01 -0.52
CA PRO A 40 21.51 -16.08 -0.94
C PRO A 40 20.15 -16.27 -0.24
N PHE A 41 19.87 -17.47 0.28
CA PHE A 41 18.61 -17.77 1.00
C PHE A 41 18.82 -18.28 2.41
N ALA A 42 19.98 -17.99 3.03
CA ALA A 42 20.22 -18.39 4.41
C ALA A 42 19.15 -17.81 5.35
N GLY A 43 18.40 -18.69 6.02
CA GLY A 43 17.33 -18.31 6.94
C GLY A 43 16.09 -17.70 6.28
N ALA A 44 15.98 -17.73 4.95
CA ALA A 44 14.88 -17.08 4.23
C ALA A 44 13.50 -17.63 4.65
N LEU A 45 13.34 -18.95 4.78
CA LEU A 45 12.05 -19.54 5.16
C LEU A 45 11.62 -19.18 6.59
N TYR A 46 12.51 -19.38 7.57
CA TYR A 46 12.23 -19.04 8.97
C TYR A 46 11.93 -17.53 9.11
N ASN A 47 12.80 -16.67 8.54
CA ASN A 47 12.60 -15.24 8.63
C ASN A 47 11.38 -14.78 7.84
N ALA A 48 11.10 -15.35 6.67
CA ALA A 48 9.95 -14.95 5.86
C ALA A 48 8.64 -15.17 6.60
N ILE A 49 8.42 -16.33 7.23
CA ILE A 49 7.14 -16.65 7.88
C ILE A 49 6.87 -15.69 9.04
N PHE A 50 7.79 -15.62 10.01
CA PHE A 50 7.56 -14.81 11.22
C PHE A 50 7.59 -13.31 10.95
N ASN A 51 8.48 -12.85 10.06
CA ASN A 51 8.56 -11.44 9.71
C ASN A 51 7.35 -11.00 8.86
N THR A 52 6.86 -11.85 7.96
CA THR A 52 5.66 -11.54 7.16
C THR A 52 4.44 -11.45 8.06
N TRP A 53 4.21 -12.42 8.94
CA TRP A 53 3.10 -12.35 9.91
C TRP A 53 3.16 -11.08 10.77
N ARG A 54 4.33 -10.78 11.34
CA ARG A 54 4.54 -9.58 12.15
C ARG A 54 4.27 -8.29 11.38
N ARG A 55 4.60 -8.22 10.09
CA ARG A 55 4.33 -7.05 9.23
C ARG A 55 2.85 -6.96 8.86
N SER A 56 2.24 -8.07 8.45
CA SER A 56 0.83 -8.11 8.04
C SER A 56 -0.12 -7.78 9.17
N ARG A 57 0.10 -8.30 10.38
CA ARG A 57 -0.77 -8.01 11.54
C ARG A 57 -0.78 -6.52 11.91
N ASN A 58 0.34 -5.83 11.72
CA ASN A 58 0.46 -4.40 12.06
C ASN A 58 -0.33 -3.51 11.09
N GLN A 59 -0.63 -4.01 9.88
CA GLN A 59 -1.42 -3.29 8.88
C GLN A 59 -2.86 -3.82 8.78
N ALA A 60 -3.15 -4.99 9.36
CA ALA A 60 -4.45 -5.64 9.28
C ALA A 60 -5.60 -4.72 9.72
N LEU A 61 -5.43 -3.93 10.78
CA LEU A 61 -6.49 -3.03 11.27
C LEU A 61 -6.72 -1.79 10.39
N TYR A 62 -5.78 -1.43 9.52
CA TYR A 62 -5.97 -0.35 8.56
C TYR A 62 -6.65 -0.83 7.28
N VAL A 63 -6.46 -2.11 6.95
CA VAL A 63 -6.95 -2.71 5.70
C VAL A 63 -8.27 -3.43 5.93
N VAL A 64 -8.36 -4.32 6.92
CA VAL A 64 -9.52 -5.21 7.09
C VAL A 64 -10.82 -4.44 7.35
N PRO A 65 -10.90 -3.45 8.25
CA PRO A 65 -12.16 -2.74 8.52
C PRO A 65 -12.80 -2.05 7.29
N PRO A 66 -12.09 -1.24 6.48
CA PRO A 66 -12.71 -0.63 5.31
C PRO A 66 -13.12 -1.66 4.26
N PHE A 67 -12.35 -2.76 4.08
CA PHE A 67 -12.75 -3.83 3.15
C PHE A 67 -13.98 -4.59 3.61
N VAL A 68 -14.10 -4.90 4.91
CA VAL A 68 -15.29 -5.54 5.47
C VAL A 68 -16.51 -4.63 5.34
N ALA A 69 -16.37 -3.35 5.64
CA ALA A 69 -17.45 -2.38 5.50
C ALA A 69 -17.91 -2.25 4.03
N ALA A 70 -16.95 -2.13 3.10
CA ALA A 70 -17.25 -2.06 1.67
C ALA A 70 -17.95 -3.33 1.16
N TYR A 71 -17.50 -4.50 1.59
CA TYR A 71 -18.12 -5.77 1.24
C TYR A 71 -19.56 -5.87 1.77
N ALA A 72 -19.78 -5.53 3.04
CA ALA A 72 -21.11 -5.54 3.64
C ALA A 72 -22.08 -4.57 2.95
N LEU A 73 -21.62 -3.35 2.65
CA LEU A 73 -22.41 -2.36 1.91
C LEU A 73 -22.76 -2.84 0.50
N MET A 74 -21.81 -3.47 -0.19
CA MET A 74 -22.03 -4.00 -1.53
C MET A 74 -23.04 -5.16 -1.54
N SER A 75 -22.94 -6.09 -0.59
CA SER A 75 -23.91 -7.17 -0.43
C SER A 75 -25.31 -6.63 -0.14
N TRP A 76 -25.42 -5.68 0.79
CA TRP A 76 -26.70 -5.02 1.08
C TRP A 76 -27.28 -4.31 -0.15
N ALA A 77 -26.44 -3.59 -0.91
CA ALA A 77 -26.87 -2.88 -2.10
C ALA A 77 -27.36 -3.83 -3.20
N GLN A 78 -26.70 -4.98 -3.39
CA GLN A 78 -27.14 -6.02 -4.34
C GLN A 78 -28.48 -6.62 -3.94
N GLU A 79 -28.62 -7.08 -2.69
CA GLU A 79 -29.87 -7.66 -2.20
C GLU A 79 -31.03 -6.66 -2.29
N ARG A 80 -30.80 -5.40 -1.93
CA ARG A 80 -31.81 -4.34 -2.03
C ARG A 80 -32.17 -4.05 -3.49
N ASN A 81 -31.20 -4.02 -4.40
CA ASN A 81 -31.45 -3.80 -5.82
C ASN A 81 -32.27 -4.94 -6.45
N GLU A 82 -31.92 -6.19 -6.14
CA GLU A 82 -32.66 -7.37 -6.60
C GLU A 82 -34.09 -7.38 -6.05
N TYR A 83 -34.26 -7.05 -4.76
CA TYR A 83 -35.58 -6.95 -4.14
C TYR A 83 -36.46 -5.91 -4.83
N LEU A 84 -35.96 -4.69 -5.07
CA LEU A 84 -36.72 -3.62 -5.74
C LEU A 84 -37.11 -3.99 -7.18
N ASN A 85 -36.24 -4.72 -7.88
CA ASN A 85 -36.52 -5.23 -9.22
C ASN A 85 -37.36 -6.52 -9.25
N SER A 86 -37.68 -7.09 -8.09
CA SER A 86 -38.56 -8.26 -7.97
C SER A 86 -40.04 -7.88 -8.06
N LYS A 87 -40.91 -8.87 -8.29
CA LYS A 87 -42.38 -8.64 -8.34
C LYS A 87 -42.92 -8.16 -6.98
N ALA A 88 -42.43 -8.72 -5.88
CA ALA A 88 -42.86 -8.35 -4.54
C ALA A 88 -42.41 -6.92 -4.16
N GLY A 89 -41.18 -6.55 -4.53
CA GLY A 89 -40.66 -5.19 -4.28
C GLY A 89 -41.39 -4.12 -5.08
N ARG A 90 -41.70 -4.38 -6.36
CA ARG A 90 -42.53 -3.47 -7.16
C ARG A 90 -43.93 -3.26 -6.60
N LEU A 91 -44.55 -4.30 -6.02
CA LEU A 91 -45.87 -4.18 -5.40
C LEU A 91 -45.82 -3.40 -4.07
N ALA A 92 -44.77 -3.59 -3.28
CA ALA A 92 -44.62 -2.95 -1.97
C ALA A 92 -44.30 -1.44 -2.05
N GLU A 93 -43.53 -1.01 -3.05
CA GLU A 93 -43.18 0.42 -3.27
C GLU A 93 -44.07 1.11 -4.31
N GLY A 94 -44.56 0.39 -5.32
CA GLY A 94 -45.45 0.97 -6.34
C GLY A 94 -46.88 1.22 -5.87
N GLY A 95 -47.27 0.69 -4.70
CA GLY A 95 -48.59 0.89 -4.09
C GLY A 95 -48.69 2.08 -3.12
N SER A 96 -47.60 2.82 -2.89
CA SER A 96 -47.59 4.02 -2.03
C SER A 96 -47.74 5.35 -2.79
N GLU A 97 -47.93 5.31 -4.11
CA GLU A 97 -48.17 6.48 -4.97
C GLU A 97 -49.66 6.70 -5.36
N GLU A 98 -50.62 6.09 -4.63
CA GLU A 98 -52.06 6.43 -4.70
C GLU A 98 -52.60 6.98 -3.38
#